data_AF-V4HFE4-F1
#
_entry.id   AF-V4HFE4-F1
#
_cell.length_a   1.000
_cell.length_b   1.000
_cell.length_c   1.000
_cell.angle_alpha   90.00
_cell.angle_beta   90.00
_cell.angle_gamma   90.00
#
_symmetry.space_group_name_H-M   'P 1'
#
loop_
_entity.id
_entity.type
_entity.pdbx_description
1 polymer ?
#
loop_
_entity_poly.entity_id
_entity_poly.type
_entity_poly.pdbx_seq_one_letter_code
_entity_poly.pdbx_strand_id
1 'polypeptide(L)' 'MRVRQSVPEQLLTPISLVSLGVTVTGAVLGYIFLMLAFTLYLGLNGLPLTDTQSLLVAGTGVACLAAGYGGWRAFLAFAK' A
#
# COMPACT_ATOMS: atom_id res chain seq x y z
N MET A 1 18.74 11.01 -9.31
CA MET A 1 18.92 10.21 -10.55
C MET A 1 20.20 9.35 -10.50
N ARG A 2 20.48 8.64 -9.39
CA ARG A 2 21.77 7.92 -9.21
C ARG A 2 21.65 6.41 -8.94
N VAL A 3 20.42 5.93 -8.68
CA VAL A 3 20.14 4.50 -8.39
C VAL A 3 20.17 3.64 -9.66
N ARG A 4 19.91 4.25 -10.82
CA ARG A 4 19.79 3.54 -12.11
C ARG A 4 21.12 3.04 -12.69
N GLN A 5 22.25 3.62 -12.26
CA GLN A 5 23.58 3.25 -12.75
C GLN A 5 24.22 2.09 -11.99
N SER A 6 23.64 1.68 -10.85
CA SER A 6 24.19 0.62 -9.99
C SER A 6 23.43 -0.71 -10.08
N VAL A 7 22.37 -0.78 -10.90
CA VAL A 7 21.57 -2.00 -11.07
C VAL A 7 21.73 -2.51 -12.50
N PRO A 8 22.19 -3.76 -12.72
CA PRO A 8 22.38 -4.31 -14.06
C PRO A 8 21.03 -4.38 -14.80
N GLU A 9 21.05 -4.13 -16.11
CA GLU A 9 19.84 -4.05 -16.98
C GLU A 9 18.91 -5.26 -16.87
N GLN A 10 19.47 -6.44 -16.60
CA GLN A 10 18.74 -7.69 -16.43
C GLN A 10 17.85 -7.73 -15.17
N LEU A 11 18.16 -6.91 -14.16
CA LEU A 11 17.43 -6.82 -12.89
C LEU A 11 16.37 -5.70 -12.88
N LEU A 12 16.39 -4.78 -13.86
CA LEU A 12 15.41 -3.69 -13.96
C LEU A 12 13.99 -4.24 -14.20
N THR A 13 13.85 -5.23 -15.08
CA THR A 13 12.57 -5.86 -15.42
C THR A 13 11.93 -6.57 -14.22
N PRO A 14 12.59 -7.49 -13.50
CA PRO A 14 11.99 -8.14 -12.32
C PRO A 14 11.74 -7.15 -11.18
N ILE A 15 12.61 -6.16 -10.96
CA ILE A 15 12.39 -5.13 -9.93
C ILE A 15 11.15 -4.29 -10.25
N SER A 16 10.96 -3.91 -11.51
CA SER A 16 9.75 -3.21 -11.93
C SER A 16 8.49 -4.06 -11.69
N LEU A 17 8.54 -5.35 -11.98
CA LEU A 17 7.39 -6.25 -11.81
C LEU A 17 7.04 -6.43 -10.33
N VAL A 18 8.03 -6.60 -9.47
CA VAL A 18 7.86 -6.66 -8.01
C VAL A 18 7.27 -5.36 -7.47
N SER A 19 7.76 -4.20 -7.93
CA SER A 19 7.23 -2.90 -7.51
C SER A 19 5.76 -2.68 -7.93
N LEU A 20 5.38 -3.20 -9.10
CA LEU A 20 3.99 -3.26 -9.56
C LEU A 20 3.15 -4.15 -8.65
N GLY A 21 3.66 -5.32 -8.28
CA GLY A 21 3.02 -6.22 -7.31
C GLY A 21 2.77 -5.53 -5.98
N VAL A 22 3.81 -4.88 -5.41
CA VAL A 22 3.68 -4.11 -4.16
C VAL A 22 2.65 -2.99 -4.26
N THR A 23 2.57 -2.33 -5.43
CA THR A 23 1.57 -1.29 -5.68
C THR A 23 0.16 -1.85 -5.60
N VAL A 24 -0.10 -2.93 -6.34
CA VAL A 24 -1.42 -3.56 -6.40
C VAL A 24 -1.82 -4.11 -5.04
N THR A 25 -0.91 -4.83 -4.37
CA THR A 25 -1.16 -5.38 -3.03
C THR A 25 -1.40 -4.28 -2.01
N GLY A 26 -0.61 -3.20 -2.02
CA GLY A 26 -0.82 -2.05 -1.13
C GLY A 26 -2.15 -1.33 -1.36
N ALA A 27 -2.58 -1.21 -2.62
CA ALA A 27 -3.88 -0.64 -2.96
C ALA A 27 -5.05 -1.53 -2.49
N VAL A 28 -4.97 -2.83 -2.73
CA VAL A 28 -5.99 -3.80 -2.33
C VAL A 28 -6.11 -3.88 -0.80
N LEU A 29 -4.99 -4.07 -0.10
CA LEU A 29 -4.99 -4.12 1.37
C LEU A 29 -5.43 -2.79 1.97
N GLY A 30 -4.94 -1.67 1.44
CA GLY A 30 -5.34 -0.34 1.88
C GLY A 30 -6.84 -0.10 1.74
N TYR A 31 -7.44 -0.51 0.63
CA TYR A 31 -8.89 -0.43 0.41
C TYR A 31 -9.67 -1.29 1.41
N ILE A 32 -9.25 -2.54 1.63
CA ILE A 32 -9.90 -3.45 2.59
C ILE A 32 -9.87 -2.87 3.99
N PHE A 33 -8.71 -2.38 4.44
CA PHE A 33 -8.58 -1.78 5.77
C PHE A 33 -9.37 -0.49 5.92
N LEU A 34 -9.43 0.36 4.88
CA LEU A 34 -10.27 1.55 4.89
C LEU A 34 -11.76 1.22 4.98
N MET A 35 -12.22 0.25 4.18
CA MET A 35 -13.62 -0.21 4.25
C MET A 35 -13.93 -0.82 5.60
N LEU A 36 -13.03 -1.65 6.14
CA LEU A 36 -13.19 -2.23 7.47
C LEU A 36 -13.25 -1.14 8.55
N ALA A 37 -12.34 -0.17 8.52
CA ALA A 37 -12.33 0.96 9.44
C ALA A 37 -13.61 1.80 9.33
N PHE A 38 -14.10 2.04 8.13
CA PHE A 38 -15.35 2.74 7.89
C PHE A 38 -16.53 1.96 8.49
N THR A 39 -16.59 0.66 8.25
CA THR A 39 -17.67 -0.21 8.76
C THR A 39 -17.65 -0.28 10.30
N LEU A 40 -16.46 -0.32 10.91
CA LEU A 40 -16.25 -0.28 12.35
C LEU A 40 -16.63 1.08 12.95
N TYR A 41 -16.23 2.18 12.31
CA TYR A 41 -16.55 3.54 12.76
C TYR A 41 -18.06 3.82 12.74
N LEU A 42 -18.78 3.32 11.72
CA LEU A 42 -20.23 3.45 11.65
C LEU A 42 -20.99 2.44 12.53
N GLY A 43 -20.30 1.57 13.28
CA GLY A 43 -20.93 0.58 14.16
C GLY A 43 -21.71 -0.52 13.42
N LEU A 44 -21.54 -0.64 12.10
CA LEU A 44 -22.28 -1.56 11.23
C LEU A 44 -21.91 -3.05 11.44
N ASN A 45 -20.83 -3.32 12.20
CA ASN A 45 -20.33 -4.67 12.45
C ASN A 45 -20.81 -5.27 13.79
N GLY A 46 -21.51 -4.51 14.64
CA GLY A 46 -22.00 -5.00 15.94
C GLY A 46 -20.91 -5.37 16.97
N LEU A 47 -19.64 -5.10 16.64
CA LEU A 47 -18.50 -5.34 17.52
C LEU A 47 -18.25 -4.12 18.41
N PRO A 48 -18.11 -4.27 19.74
CA PRO A 48 -17.89 -3.17 20.67
C PRO A 48 -16.39 -2.78 20.66
N LEU A 49 -15.89 -2.29 19.52
CA LEU A 49 -14.56 -1.71 19.46
C LEU A 49 -14.63 -0.23 19.84
N THR A 50 -13.70 0.21 20.70
CA THR A 50 -13.52 1.61 21.07
C THR A 50 -13.11 2.43 19.84
N ASP A 51 -13.57 3.69 19.72
CA ASP A 51 -13.25 4.60 18.60
C ASP A 51 -11.75 4.68 18.26
N THR A 52 -10.89 4.54 19.27
CA THR A 52 -9.44 4.48 19.12
C THR A 52 -8.94 3.28 18.33
N GLN A 53 -9.60 2.13 18.43
CA GLN A 53 -9.24 0.93 17.65
C GLN A 53 -9.66 1.08 16.18
N SER A 54 -10.84 1.65 15.92
CA SER A 54 -11.27 2.00 14.55
C SER A 54 -10.30 2.99 13.89
N LEU A 55 -9.80 3.97 14.67
CA LEU A 55 -8.80 4.92 14.20
C LEU A 55 -7.47 4.25 13.84
N LEU A 56 -7.04 3.25 14.62
CA LEU A 56 -5.83 2.47 14.32
C LEU A 56 -5.99 1.66 13.02
N VAL A 57 -7.16 1.05 12.80
CA VAL A 57 -7.45 0.31 11.55
C VAL A 57 -7.50 1.26 10.34
N ALA A 58 -8.03 2.47 10.51
CA ALA A 58 -7.96 3.50 9.47
C ALA A 58 -6.50 3.88 9.18
N GLY A 59 -5.70 4.07 10.23
CA GLY A 59 -4.28 4.39 10.14
C GLY A 59 -3.46 3.32 9.42
N THR A 60 -3.71 2.03 9.69
CA THR A 60 -3.03 0.94 8.98
C THR A 60 -3.44 0.85 7.51
N GLY A 61 -4.71 1.16 7.19
CA GLY A 61 -5.17 1.28 5.81
C GLY A 61 -4.46 2.39 5.04
N VAL A 62 -4.33 3.58 5.65
CA VAL A 62 -3.57 4.69 5.08
C VAL A 62 -2.08 4.34 4.90
N ALA A 63 -1.48 3.66 5.88
CA ALA A 63 -0.09 3.20 5.77
C ALA A 63 0.10 2.20 4.62
N CYS A 64 -0.85 1.27 4.40
CA CYS A 64 -0.82 0.35 3.27
C CYS A 64 -0.94 1.09 1.92
N LEU A 65 -1.81 2.10 1.84
CA LEU A 65 -1.91 2.94 0.64
C LEU A 65 -0.62 3.71 0.38
N ALA A 66 0.02 4.25 1.42
CA ALA A 66 1.31 4.93 1.31
C ALA A 66 2.42 3.98 0.82
N ALA A 67 2.45 2.74 1.32
CA ALA A 67 3.37 1.71 0.84
C ALA A 67 3.10 1.33 -0.63
N GLY A 68 1.83 1.19 -1.02
CA GLY A 68 1.44 0.97 -2.42
C GLY A 68 1.87 2.12 -3.33
N TYR A 69 1.69 3.37 -2.89
CA TYR A 69 2.17 4.56 -3.61
C TYR A 69 3.69 4.58 -3.74
N GLY A 70 4.43 4.15 -2.71
CA GLY A 70 5.87 3.94 -2.77
C GLY A 70 6.26 2.91 -3.84
N GLY A 71 5.53 1.80 -3.93
CA GLY A 71 5.68 0.80 -5.00
C GLY A 71 5.48 1.40 -6.39
N TRP A 72 4.47 2.26 -6.56
CA TRP A 72 4.19 2.91 -7.84
C TRP A 72 5.31 3.87 -8.24
N ARG A 73 5.83 4.64 -7.28
CA ARG A 73 6.97 5.55 -7.50
C ARG A 73 8.24 4.78 -7.84
N ALA A 74 8.47 3.63 -7.22
CA ALA A 74 9.57 2.73 -7.57
C ALA A 74 9.40 2.19 -9.00
N PHE A 75 8.19 1.73 -9.37
CA PHE A 75 7.91 1.27 -10.74
C PHE A 75 8.25 2.33 -11.77
N LEU A 76 7.77 3.57 -11.60
CA LEU A 76 8.07 4.67 -12.52
C LEU A 76 9.56 5.04 -12.59
N ALA A 77 10.32 4.79 -11.52
CA ALA A 77 11.75 5.07 -11.47
C ALA A 77 12.62 3.98 -12.14
N PHE A 78 12.14 2.74 -12.19
CA PHE A 78 12.86 1.60 -12.76
C PHE A 78 12.39 1.20 -14.16
N ALA A 79 11.11 1.39 -14.48
CA ALA A 79 10.52 1.04 -15.78
C ALA A 79 10.83 2.05 -16.90
N LYS A 80 11.20 3.29 -16.53
CA LYS A 80 11.69 4.32 -17.44
C LYS A 80 13.19 4.29 -17.47
#